data_AF-A0A2T9XBQ2-F1
#
_entry.id   AF-A0A2T9XBQ2-F1
#
_cell.length_a   1.000
_cell.length_b   1.000
_cell.length_c   1.000
_cell.angle_alpha   90.00
_cell.angle_beta   90.00
_cell.angle_gamma   90.00
#
_symmetry.space_group_name_H-M   'P 1'
#
loop_
_entity.id
_entity.type
_entity.pdbx_description
1 polymer ?
#
loop_
_entity_poly.entity_id
_entity_poly.type
_entity_poly.pdbx_seq_one_letter_code
_entity_poly.pdbx_strand_id
1 'polypeptide(L)'
;MLSDNFVSTVVPPLLGEWGFSALIEADDVKILYDVGNSGYPVLYNSEKMGIDLTKVDYVVLSHGHADHTGGLGNSELVKKLEGKIVVAHPSIFEKKLMKWSNKLEYIGIPMTMDEMEKHFHLILTSKPLQITEGIVFSGEIKRYGFNEYTKGLYTARDFSLVDDHMIDDTALFLSTENGLVVLTGCGHSGFCR
;
A
#
# COMPACT_ATOMS: atom_id res chain seq x y z
N MET A 1 10.87 -7.27 -5.03
CA MET A 1 10.01 -6.99 -3.87
C MET A 1 10.89 -6.56 -2.71
N LEU A 2 10.44 -5.57 -1.95
CA LEU A 2 11.17 -4.98 -0.83
C LEU A 2 10.62 -5.41 0.54
N SER A 3 9.38 -5.87 0.60
CA SER A 3 8.80 -6.52 1.77
C SER A 3 7.81 -7.59 1.29
N ASP A 4 7.92 -8.81 1.83
CA ASP A 4 7.03 -9.94 1.58
C ASP A 4 7.16 -10.97 2.71
N ASN A 5 6.18 -11.86 2.81
CA ASN A 5 6.13 -13.01 3.71
C ASN A 5 7.28 -14.01 3.45
N PHE A 6 7.69 -14.14 2.20
CA PHE A 6 8.70 -15.10 1.76
C PHE A 6 9.78 -14.41 0.93
N VAL A 7 11.02 -14.53 1.37
CA VAL A 7 12.15 -13.86 0.72
C VAL A 7 13.34 -14.80 0.56
N SER A 8 14.26 -14.46 -0.34
CA SER A 8 15.55 -15.16 -0.42
C SER A 8 16.32 -14.94 0.88
N THR A 9 16.73 -16.02 1.53
CA THR A 9 17.53 -15.97 2.77
C THR A 9 19.02 -16.21 2.52
N VAL A 10 19.40 -16.50 1.27
CA VAL A 10 20.75 -16.92 0.91
C VAL A 10 21.43 -15.88 0.01
N VAL A 11 20.83 -15.55 -1.13
CA VAL A 11 21.42 -14.60 -2.10
C VAL A 11 20.32 -13.75 -2.76
N PRO A 12 20.36 -12.41 -2.60
CA PRO A 12 20.87 -11.76 -1.39
C PRO A 12 20.09 -12.25 -0.14
N PRO A 13 20.67 -12.21 1.08
CA PRO A 13 19.92 -12.46 2.29
C PRO A 13 18.99 -11.29 2.56
N LEU A 14 17.68 -11.51 2.48
CA LEU A 14 16.64 -10.52 2.67
C LEU A 14 15.86 -10.79 3.96
N LEU A 15 15.20 -9.75 4.47
CA LEU A 15 14.25 -9.86 5.59
C LEU A 15 12.83 -9.96 5.05
N GLY A 16 12.07 -10.91 5.58
CA GLY A 16 10.64 -11.02 5.37
C GLY A 16 9.87 -10.49 6.57
N GLU A 17 8.64 -10.03 6.34
CA GLU A 17 7.67 -9.71 7.38
C GLU A 17 6.26 -10.01 6.85
N TRP A 18 5.27 -10.07 7.73
CA TRP A 18 3.89 -9.99 7.29
C TRP A 18 3.62 -8.60 6.72
N GLY A 19 3.61 -8.48 5.40
CA GLY A 19 3.37 -7.22 4.69
C GLY A 19 3.87 -7.22 3.27
N PHE A 20 3.62 -6.12 2.57
CA PHE A 20 3.96 -6.00 1.15
C PHE A 20 4.64 -4.67 0.84
N SER A 21 5.66 -4.72 -0.01
CA SER A 21 6.21 -3.56 -0.70
C SER A 21 6.96 -3.99 -1.94
N ALA A 22 6.78 -3.26 -3.05
CA ALA A 22 7.49 -3.48 -4.29
C ALA A 22 7.97 -2.17 -4.91
N LEU A 23 9.17 -2.19 -5.48
CA LEU A 23 9.62 -1.13 -6.38
C LEU A 23 9.19 -1.50 -7.80
N ILE A 24 8.51 -0.58 -8.48
CA ILE A 24 8.19 -0.65 -9.89
C ILE A 24 9.02 0.41 -10.60
N GLU A 25 9.76 -0.01 -11.61
CA GLU A 25 10.52 0.87 -12.50
C GLU A 25 9.92 0.72 -13.90
N ALA A 26 9.37 1.81 -14.42
CA ALA A 26 8.76 1.84 -15.74
C ALA A 26 9.09 3.20 -16.38
N ASP A 27 9.77 3.13 -17.51
CA ASP A 27 10.36 4.28 -18.19
C ASP A 27 11.20 5.14 -17.22
N ASP A 28 10.88 6.43 -17.12
CA ASP A 28 11.56 7.41 -16.27
C ASP A 28 10.92 7.54 -14.87
N VAL A 29 9.96 6.68 -14.50
CA VAL A 29 9.23 6.76 -13.24
C VAL A 29 9.53 5.58 -12.32
N LYS A 30 9.79 5.89 -11.05
CA LYS A 30 10.00 4.91 -9.99
C LYS A 30 8.89 5.01 -8.94
N ILE A 31 8.19 3.90 -8.74
CA ILE A 31 7.05 3.81 -7.83
C ILE A 31 7.39 2.82 -6.71
N LEU A 32 7.28 3.27 -5.47
CA LEU A 32 7.22 2.39 -4.31
C LEU A 32 5.76 2.05 -4.03
N TYR A 33 5.33 0.84 -4.39
CA TYR A 33 3.99 0.35 -4.13
C TYR A 33 3.96 -0.35 -2.76
N ASP A 34 3.19 0.20 -1.83
CA ASP A 34 3.16 -0.12 -0.40
C ASP A 34 4.53 0.00 0.30
N VAL A 35 4.52 0.00 1.62
CA VAL A 35 5.70 0.24 2.47
C VAL A 35 5.87 -0.78 3.59
N GLY A 36 5.19 -1.93 3.51
CA GLY A 36 5.26 -3.00 4.49
C GLY A 36 4.69 -2.61 5.87
N ASN A 37 4.91 -3.50 6.84
CA ASN A 37 4.34 -3.37 8.19
C ASN A 37 5.19 -2.52 9.13
N SER A 38 6.51 -2.69 9.08
CA SER A 38 7.43 -1.98 9.99
C SER A 38 8.37 -1.02 9.27
N GLY A 39 8.45 -1.13 7.93
CA GLY A 39 9.45 -0.43 7.12
C GLY A 39 10.87 -1.00 7.23
N TYR A 40 11.16 -1.90 8.19
CA TYR A 40 12.49 -2.49 8.34
C TYR A 40 12.90 -3.35 7.15
N PRO A 41 12.06 -4.27 6.63
CA PRO A 41 12.40 -5.00 5.42
C PRO A 41 12.59 -4.09 4.22
N VAL A 42 11.76 -3.05 4.05
CA VAL A 42 11.89 -2.11 2.94
C VAL A 42 13.26 -1.42 2.95
N LEU A 43 13.67 -0.89 4.10
CA LEU A 43 14.98 -0.26 4.28
C LEU A 43 16.12 -1.25 4.06
N TYR A 44 16.10 -2.40 4.75
CA TYR A 44 17.17 -3.40 4.69
C TYR A 44 17.31 -4.01 3.30
N ASN A 45 16.19 -4.45 2.69
CA ASN A 45 16.19 -5.12 1.40
C ASN A 45 16.59 -4.16 0.29
N SER A 46 16.14 -2.90 0.35
CA SER A 46 16.57 -1.88 -0.63
C SER A 46 18.08 -1.67 -0.59
N GLU A 47 18.68 -1.55 0.60
CA GLU A 47 20.13 -1.44 0.75
C GLU A 47 20.86 -2.68 0.20
N LYS A 48 20.39 -3.89 0.57
CA LYS A 48 20.99 -5.15 0.08
C LYS A 48 20.91 -5.33 -1.42
N MET A 49 19.88 -4.78 -2.05
CA MET A 49 19.68 -4.83 -3.50
C MET A 49 20.34 -3.65 -4.23
N GLY A 50 20.99 -2.71 -3.52
CA GLY A 50 21.58 -1.51 -4.12
C GLY A 50 20.55 -0.51 -4.64
N ILE A 51 19.32 -0.56 -4.11
CA ILE A 51 18.21 0.31 -4.48
C ILE A 51 18.24 1.56 -3.61
N ASP A 52 18.28 2.73 -4.25
CA ASP A 52 18.21 4.03 -3.57
C ASP A 52 16.76 4.54 -3.52
N LEU A 53 16.12 4.37 -2.36
CA LEU A 53 14.74 4.82 -2.13
C LEU A 53 14.56 6.34 -2.27
N THR A 54 15.63 7.14 -2.17
CA THR A 54 15.51 8.59 -2.36
C THR A 54 15.21 8.98 -3.81
N LYS A 55 15.38 8.04 -4.74
CA LYS A 55 15.11 8.20 -6.17
C LYS A 55 13.71 7.79 -6.60
N VAL A 56 12.86 7.32 -5.67
CA VAL A 56 11.45 7.07 -6.02
C VAL A 56 10.76 8.39 -6.29
N ASP A 57 9.80 8.40 -7.21
CA ASP A 57 9.00 9.59 -7.55
C ASP A 57 7.66 9.53 -6.84
N TYR A 58 7.06 8.34 -6.82
CA TYR A 58 5.74 8.09 -6.23
C TYR A 58 5.80 7.00 -5.16
N VAL A 59 4.97 7.17 -4.15
CA VAL A 59 4.54 6.10 -3.25
C VAL A 59 3.07 5.83 -3.55
N VAL A 60 2.71 4.61 -3.90
CA VAL A 60 1.32 4.23 -4.14
C VAL A 60 0.89 3.29 -3.02
N LEU A 61 -0.17 3.64 -2.29
CA LEU A 61 -0.70 2.81 -1.21
C LEU A 61 -1.94 2.08 -1.70
N SER A 62 -1.92 0.75 -1.59
CA SER A 62 -2.98 -0.13 -2.09
C SER A 62 -4.26 -0.02 -1.28
N HIS A 63 -4.14 0.02 0.05
CA HIS A 63 -5.22 0.20 1.03
C HIS A 63 -4.65 0.54 2.41
N GLY A 64 -5.51 0.83 3.38
CA GLY A 64 -5.15 1.40 4.68
C GLY A 64 -4.64 0.44 5.74
N HIS A 65 -4.41 -0.84 5.44
CA HIS A 65 -3.92 -1.77 6.45
C HIS A 65 -2.44 -1.53 6.82
N ALA A 66 -2.13 -1.80 8.08
CA ALA A 66 -0.82 -1.58 8.65
C ALA A 66 0.25 -2.45 7.99
N ASP A 67 -0.06 -3.64 7.49
CA ASP A 67 0.90 -4.48 6.78
C ASP A 67 1.28 -3.97 5.37
N HIS A 68 0.62 -2.91 4.90
CA HIS A 68 0.92 -2.19 3.66
C HIS A 68 1.39 -0.75 3.91
N THR A 69 0.96 -0.14 5.02
CA THR A 69 1.17 1.30 5.31
C THR A 69 2.00 1.55 6.57
N GLY A 70 2.25 0.52 7.37
CA GLY A 70 2.88 0.60 8.70
C GLY A 70 4.32 1.05 8.65
N GLY A 71 5.01 0.85 7.52
CA GLY A 71 6.32 1.44 7.25
C GLY A 71 6.35 2.98 7.34
N LEU A 72 5.20 3.67 7.20
CA LEU A 72 5.11 5.11 7.45
C LEU A 72 5.34 5.46 8.92
N GLY A 73 5.22 4.51 9.85
CA GLY A 73 5.60 4.70 11.25
C GLY A 73 7.12 4.69 11.49
N ASN A 74 7.91 4.36 10.46
CA ASN A 74 9.37 4.31 10.54
C ASN A 74 9.98 5.63 10.07
N SER A 75 10.59 6.37 11.01
CA SER A 75 11.13 7.71 10.74
C SER A 75 12.27 7.72 9.72
N GLU A 76 13.05 6.65 9.60
CA GLU A 76 14.11 6.56 8.58
C GLU A 76 13.51 6.39 7.19
N LEU A 77 12.49 5.54 7.05
CA LEU A 77 11.79 5.36 5.79
C LEU A 77 11.08 6.64 5.36
N VAL A 78 10.36 7.29 6.28
CA VAL A 78 9.71 8.59 6.03
C VAL A 78 10.73 9.62 5.56
N LYS A 79 11.90 9.70 6.20
CA LYS A 79 12.96 10.64 5.79
C LYS A 79 13.48 10.37 4.36
N LYS A 80 13.61 9.10 3.95
CA LYS A 80 14.03 8.76 2.58
C LYS A 80 12.97 9.10 1.53
N LEU A 81 11.70 9.10 1.93
CA LEU A 81 10.53 9.35 1.09
C LEU A 81 10.00 10.79 1.25
N GLU A 82 10.69 11.66 1.98
CA GLU A 82 10.25 13.03 2.23
C GLU A 82 10.14 13.83 0.93
N GLY A 83 9.06 14.59 0.77
CA GLY A 83 8.74 15.38 -0.41
C GLY A 83 8.23 14.57 -1.60
N LYS A 84 8.03 13.25 -1.48
CA LYS A 84 7.49 12.41 -2.57
C LYS A 84 5.98 12.55 -2.71
N ILE A 85 5.47 12.17 -3.88
CA ILE A 85 4.03 12.16 -4.15
C ILE A 85 3.46 10.84 -3.62
N VAL A 86 2.49 10.90 -2.72
CA VAL A 86 1.75 9.73 -2.25
C VAL A 86 0.39 9.68 -2.94
N VAL A 87 0.12 8.60 -3.68
CA VAL A 87 -1.16 8.34 -4.32
C VAL A 87 -1.91 7.28 -3.52
N ALA A 88 -3.14 7.58 -3.12
CA ALA A 88 -3.97 6.66 -2.34
C ALA A 88 -5.46 6.94 -2.54
N HIS A 89 -6.30 6.01 -2.11
CA HIS A 89 -7.73 6.26 -1.99
C HIS A 89 -8.04 7.17 -0.78
N PRO A 90 -9.01 8.11 -0.85
CA PRO A 90 -9.33 9.01 0.27
C PRO A 90 -9.70 8.28 1.58
N SER A 91 -10.42 7.16 1.48
CA SER A 91 -10.81 6.32 2.64
C SER A 91 -9.66 5.54 3.29
N ILE A 92 -8.41 5.68 2.82
CA ILE A 92 -7.24 5.04 3.44
C ILE A 92 -7.07 5.45 4.92
N PHE A 93 -7.52 6.66 5.27
CA PHE A 93 -7.45 7.20 6.64
C PHE A 93 -8.66 6.83 7.52
N GLU A 94 -9.65 6.10 6.98
CA GLU A 94 -10.70 5.53 7.82
C GLU A 94 -10.09 4.54 8.82
N LYS A 95 -10.64 4.45 10.03
CA LYS A 95 -10.12 3.54 11.05
C LYS A 95 -10.24 2.11 10.56
N LYS A 96 -9.11 1.39 10.46
CA LYS A 96 -9.08 -0.05 10.15
C LYS A 96 -8.91 -0.84 11.43
N LEU A 97 -9.84 -1.75 11.69
CA LEU A 97 -9.93 -2.50 12.94
C LEU A 97 -10.14 -3.98 12.64
N MET A 98 -9.49 -4.85 13.41
CA MET A 98 -9.68 -6.30 13.32
C MET A 98 -9.94 -6.90 14.69
N LYS A 99 -10.85 -7.86 14.76
CA LYS A 99 -11.10 -8.59 16.00
C LYS A 99 -10.07 -9.71 16.16
N TRP A 100 -9.14 -9.56 17.11
CA TRP A 100 -8.14 -10.56 17.46
C TRP A 100 -8.25 -10.95 18.94
N SER A 101 -8.33 -12.24 19.25
CA SER A 101 -8.40 -12.73 20.64
C SER A 101 -9.46 -12.03 21.51
N ASN A 102 -10.65 -11.78 20.94
CA ASN A 102 -11.77 -11.02 21.54
C ASN A 102 -11.50 -9.54 21.85
N LYS A 103 -10.40 -8.97 21.35
CA LYS A 103 -10.12 -7.53 21.38
C LYS A 103 -10.24 -6.94 19.99
N LEU A 104 -10.51 -5.65 19.95
CA LEU A 104 -10.52 -4.88 18.71
C LEU A 104 -9.16 -4.20 18.60
N GLU A 105 -8.37 -4.60 17.62
CA GLU A 105 -7.03 -4.08 17.38
C GLU A 105 -7.06 -3.08 16.22
N TYR A 106 -6.30 -1.99 16.37
CA TYR A 106 -6.10 -1.05 15.27
C TYR A 106 -5.04 -1.61 14.31
N ILE A 107 -5.43 -1.74 13.06
CA ILE A 107 -4.59 -2.28 11.97
C ILE A 107 -4.52 -1.28 10.81
N GLY A 108 -4.69 0.02 11.09
CA GLY A 108 -4.69 1.06 10.08
C GLY A 108 -3.34 1.75 9.92
N ILE A 109 -3.29 2.69 8.98
CA ILE A 109 -2.17 3.61 8.76
C ILE A 109 -1.71 4.30 10.06
N PRO A 110 -0.39 4.39 10.33
CA PRO A 110 0.12 4.91 11.60
C PRO A 110 0.18 6.45 11.65
N MET A 111 -0.22 7.14 10.59
CA MET A 111 -0.22 8.60 10.47
C MET A 111 -1.61 9.11 10.11
N THR A 112 -1.95 10.27 10.65
CA THR A 112 -3.10 11.07 10.21
C THR A 112 -2.82 11.73 8.87
N MET A 113 -3.87 12.19 8.19
CA MET A 113 -3.74 12.97 6.96
C MET A 113 -2.88 14.22 7.17
N ASP A 114 -3.11 14.96 8.26
CA ASP A 114 -2.33 16.16 8.61
C ASP A 114 -0.85 15.87 8.88
N GLU A 115 -0.52 14.67 9.38
CA GLU A 115 0.88 14.24 9.54
C GLU A 115 1.51 13.87 8.20
N MET A 116 0.76 13.16 7.35
CA MET A 116 1.21 12.80 6.00
C MET A 116 1.49 14.04 5.14
N GLU A 117 0.64 15.08 5.20
CA GLU A 117 0.82 16.32 4.44
C GLU A 117 2.05 17.14 4.86
N LYS A 118 2.59 16.91 6.06
CA LYS A 118 3.85 17.54 6.49
C LYS A 118 5.08 16.94 5.82
N HIS A 119 4.99 15.69 5.37
CA HIS A 119 6.11 14.94 4.80
C HIS A 119 5.97 14.69 3.30
N PHE A 120 4.75 14.66 2.77
CA PHE A 120 4.45 14.20 1.41
C PHE A 120 3.47 15.10 0.68
N HIS A 121 3.49 15.04 -0.65
CA HIS A 121 2.46 15.62 -1.49
C HIS A 121 1.35 14.57 -1.74
N LEU A 122 0.16 14.77 -1.19
CA LEU A 122 -0.92 13.79 -1.29
C LEU A 122 -1.77 13.99 -2.54
N ILE A 123 -1.98 12.92 -3.30
CA ILE A 123 -3.00 12.82 -4.34
C ILE A 123 -4.00 11.74 -3.92
N LEU A 124 -5.11 12.18 -3.34
CA LEU A 124 -6.19 11.30 -2.90
C LEU A 124 -7.30 11.24 -3.95
N THR A 125 -7.58 10.07 -4.50
CA THR A 125 -8.62 9.89 -5.53
C THR A 125 -9.29 8.53 -5.44
N SER A 126 -10.62 8.52 -5.56
CA SER A 126 -11.40 7.29 -5.76
C SER A 126 -11.59 6.93 -7.23
N LYS A 127 -11.12 7.78 -8.15
CA LYS A 127 -11.20 7.59 -9.59
C LYS A 127 -9.86 7.14 -10.16
N PRO A 128 -9.85 6.46 -11.32
CA PRO A 128 -8.62 6.14 -12.02
C PRO A 128 -7.75 7.38 -12.24
N LEU A 129 -6.45 7.23 -12.00
CA LEU A 129 -5.45 8.27 -12.19
C LEU A 129 -4.30 7.69 -13.02
N GLN A 130 -4.03 8.32 -14.15
CA GLN A 130 -2.84 8.02 -14.92
C GLN A 130 -1.63 8.67 -14.24
N ILE A 131 -0.69 7.84 -13.76
CA ILE A 131 0.54 8.31 -13.12
C ILE A 131 1.55 8.70 -14.20
N THR A 132 1.71 7.83 -15.20
CA THR A 132 2.48 8.06 -16.41
C THR A 132 1.91 7.23 -17.56
N GLU A 133 2.48 7.33 -18.76
CA GLU A 133 2.12 6.44 -19.87
C GLU A 133 2.26 4.96 -19.45
N GLY A 134 1.23 4.16 -19.72
CA GLY A 134 1.20 2.76 -19.34
C GLY A 134 0.94 2.45 -17.85
N ILE A 135 0.96 3.43 -16.93
CA ILE A 135 0.73 3.21 -15.50
C ILE A 135 -0.50 3.96 -15.00
N VAL A 136 -1.49 3.19 -14.51
CA VAL A 136 -2.75 3.73 -13.98
C VAL A 136 -3.02 3.20 -12.59
N PHE A 137 -3.21 4.11 -11.63
CA PHE A 137 -3.84 3.82 -10.36
C PHE A 137 -5.34 3.63 -10.59
N SER A 138 -5.92 2.51 -10.13
CA SER A 138 -7.30 2.14 -10.46
C SER A 138 -8.35 3.06 -9.84
N GLY A 139 -8.05 3.69 -8.70
CA GLY A 139 -9.09 4.19 -7.80
C GLY A 139 -9.89 3.04 -7.18
N GLU A 140 -11.10 3.34 -6.70
CA GLU A 140 -11.99 2.36 -6.08
C GLU A 140 -12.36 1.25 -7.08
N ILE A 141 -12.14 0.00 -6.66
CA ILE A 141 -12.54 -1.17 -7.45
C ILE A 141 -14.04 -1.39 -7.30
N LYS A 142 -14.75 -1.28 -8.43
CA LYS A 142 -16.21 -1.52 -8.48
C LYS A 142 -16.52 -2.99 -8.23
N ARG A 143 -17.48 -3.23 -7.34
CA ARG A 143 -17.95 -4.56 -6.96
C ARG A 143 -19.26 -4.87 -7.69
N TYR A 144 -19.28 -5.92 -8.48
CA TYR A 144 -20.45 -6.35 -9.26
C TYR A 144 -21.16 -7.57 -8.63
N GLY A 145 -21.22 -7.61 -7.29
CA GLY A 145 -21.80 -8.75 -6.54
C GLY A 145 -20.87 -9.96 -6.41
N PHE A 146 -19.57 -9.80 -6.67
CA PHE A 146 -18.55 -10.81 -6.40
C PHE A 146 -18.20 -10.88 -4.90
N ASN A 147 -17.61 -11.98 -4.47
CA ASN A 147 -17.19 -12.16 -3.08
C ASN A 147 -16.08 -11.17 -2.70
N GLU A 148 -16.28 -10.49 -1.57
CA GLU A 148 -15.28 -9.67 -0.90
C GLU A 148 -14.52 -10.49 0.16
N TYR A 149 -13.26 -10.14 0.40
CA TYR A 149 -12.44 -10.74 1.45
C TYR A 149 -12.33 -9.79 2.66
N THR A 150 -13.46 -9.41 3.22
CA THR A 150 -13.58 -8.36 4.25
C THR A 150 -14.06 -8.89 5.61
N LYS A 151 -14.31 -10.20 5.72
CA LYS A 151 -14.86 -10.81 6.93
C LYS A 151 -13.96 -10.61 8.15
N GLY A 152 -14.51 -10.00 9.20
CA GLY A 152 -13.81 -9.76 10.46
C GLY A 152 -13.02 -8.44 10.50
N LEU A 153 -13.16 -7.62 9.46
CA LEU A 153 -12.66 -6.25 9.39
C LEU A 153 -13.78 -5.27 9.74
N TYR A 154 -13.43 -4.23 10.49
CA TYR A 154 -14.36 -3.24 10.98
C TYR A 154 -13.80 -1.83 10.84
N THR A 155 -14.71 -0.87 10.73
CA THR A 155 -14.39 0.56 10.77
C THR A 155 -15.34 1.30 11.72
N ALA A 156 -14.96 2.52 12.10
CA ALA A 156 -15.78 3.38 12.94
C ALA A 156 -16.44 4.47 12.09
N ARG A 157 -17.78 4.47 12.03
CA ARG A 157 -18.59 5.49 11.35
C ARG A 157 -19.75 5.90 12.25
N ASP A 158 -20.01 7.21 12.37
CA ASP A 158 -21.09 7.75 13.21
C ASP A 158 -21.13 7.17 14.64
N PHE A 159 -19.96 7.11 15.28
CA PHE A 159 -19.76 6.54 16.63
C PHE A 159 -20.14 5.06 16.78
N SER A 160 -20.31 4.36 15.66
CA SER A 160 -20.69 2.95 15.61
C SER A 160 -19.58 2.13 14.96
N LEU A 161 -19.39 0.90 15.46
CA LEU A 161 -18.55 -0.09 14.82
C LEU A 161 -19.35 -0.78 13.73
N VAL A 162 -18.88 -0.70 12.49
CA VAL A 162 -19.53 -1.31 11.32
C VAL A 162 -18.52 -2.17 10.56
N ASP A 163 -19.01 -3.08 9.72
CA ASP A 163 -18.14 -3.87 8.85
C ASP A 163 -17.37 -2.95 7.88
N ASP A 164 -16.08 -3.21 7.72
CA ASP A 164 -15.26 -2.49 6.75
C ASP A 164 -15.27 -3.22 5.40
N HIS A 165 -15.88 -2.59 4.41
CA HIS A 165 -15.94 -3.11 3.05
C HIS A 165 -14.65 -2.87 2.25
N MET A 166 -13.63 -2.24 2.83
CA MET A 166 -12.33 -1.97 2.19
C MET A 166 -12.50 -1.21 0.86
N ILE A 167 -13.32 -0.16 0.86
CA ILE A 167 -13.56 0.67 -0.34
C ILE A 167 -12.28 1.38 -0.82
N ASP A 168 -11.29 1.49 0.05
CA ASP A 168 -9.96 1.99 -0.23
C ASP A 168 -9.04 0.98 -0.93
N ASP A 169 -9.47 -0.27 -1.14
CA ASP A 169 -8.71 -1.27 -1.88
C ASP A 169 -8.60 -0.90 -3.38
N THR A 170 -7.36 -0.78 -3.82
CA THR A 170 -6.99 -0.33 -5.16
C THR A 170 -5.93 -1.24 -5.79
N ALA A 171 -5.77 -1.11 -7.10
CA ALA A 171 -4.77 -1.80 -7.90
C ALA A 171 -3.96 -0.80 -8.73
N LEU A 172 -2.77 -1.24 -9.14
CA LEU A 172 -1.96 -0.56 -10.13
C LEU A 172 -1.98 -1.37 -11.43
N PHE A 173 -2.39 -0.72 -12.52
CA PHE A 173 -2.40 -1.29 -13.86
C PHE A 173 -1.14 -0.85 -14.60
N LEU A 174 -0.39 -1.82 -15.11
CA LEU A 174 0.88 -1.63 -15.79
C LEU A 174 0.78 -2.24 -17.19
N SER A 175 0.75 -1.39 -18.21
CA SER A 175 0.77 -1.82 -19.62
C SER A 175 2.20 -2.11 -20.04
N THR A 176 2.47 -3.34 -20.45
CA THR A 176 3.78 -3.77 -20.95
C THR A 176 3.65 -4.27 -22.39
N GLU A 177 4.78 -4.41 -23.09
CA GLU A 177 4.81 -5.02 -24.44
C GLU A 177 4.21 -6.44 -24.47
N ASN A 178 4.26 -7.16 -23.34
CA ASN A 178 3.75 -8.53 -23.20
C ASN A 178 2.31 -8.60 -22.66
N GLY A 179 1.65 -7.44 -22.51
CA GLY A 179 0.27 -7.34 -22.02
C GLY A 179 0.16 -6.59 -20.69
N LEU A 180 -1.03 -6.68 -20.10
CA LEU A 180 -1.37 -5.97 -18.87
C LEU A 180 -0.90 -6.75 -17.65
N VAL A 181 -0.14 -6.10 -16.79
CA VAL A 181 0.15 -6.55 -15.43
C VAL A 181 -0.75 -5.78 -14.46
N VAL A 182 -1.42 -6.51 -13.57
CA VAL A 182 -2.24 -5.94 -12.50
C VAL A 182 -1.57 -6.24 -11.18
N LEU A 183 -1.19 -5.19 -10.44
CA LEU A 183 -0.62 -5.30 -9.11
C LEU A 183 -1.67 -4.91 -8.07
N THR A 184 -1.83 -5.73 -7.04
CA THR A 184 -2.69 -5.47 -5.89
C THR A 184 -1.89 -5.70 -4.60
N GLY A 185 -2.33 -5.07 -3.50
CA GLY A 185 -1.90 -5.45 -2.15
C GLY A 185 -2.53 -6.79 -1.75
N CYS A 186 -3.56 -6.74 -0.90
CA CYS A 186 -4.29 -7.95 -0.48
C CYS A 186 -5.41 -8.37 -1.44
N GLY A 187 -5.95 -7.46 -2.26
CA GLY A 187 -7.07 -7.74 -3.17
C GLY A 187 -8.39 -7.99 -2.44
N HIS A 188 -8.74 -7.17 -1.45
CA HIS A 188 -9.95 -7.31 -0.65
C HIS A 188 -11.25 -7.23 -1.46
N SER A 189 -11.24 -6.46 -2.54
CA SER A 189 -12.35 -6.33 -3.50
C SER A 189 -12.59 -7.61 -4.31
N GLY A 190 -11.67 -8.57 -4.23
CA GLY A 190 -11.73 -9.84 -4.92
C GLY A 190 -11.28 -9.77 -6.38
N PHE A 191 -10.79 -10.90 -6.89
CA PHE A 191 -10.54 -11.08 -8.31
C PHE A 191 -11.77 -11.70 -8.98
N CYS A 192 -12.20 -11.14 -10.10
CA CYS A 192 -13.15 -11.82 -10.98
C CYS A 192 -12.50 -13.12 -11.47
N ARG A 193 -13.20 -14.24 -11.30
CA ARG A 193 -12.86 -15.53 -11.93
C ARG A 193 -13.61 -15.67 -13.25
#